data_AF-A0A6L5XPJ8-F1
#
_entry.id   AF-A0A6L5XPJ8-F1
#
_cell.length_a   1.000
_cell.length_b   1.000
_cell.length_c   1.000
_cell.angle_alpha   90.00
_cell.angle_beta   90.00
_cell.angle_gamma   90.00
#
_symmetry.space_group_name_H-M   'P 1'
#
loop_
_entity.id
_entity.type
_entity.pdbx_description
1 polymer ?
#
loop_
_entity_poly.entity_id
_entity_poly.type
_entity_poly.pdbx_seq_one_letter_code
_entity_poly.pdbx_strand_id
1 'polypeptide(L)'
;MLASRSPADVRSRLDFWQALSGAVLALFICVHLLLEGSVVISPKLTNGIAWLLEVTFMAQVAAPCLVLLILFHFWIAARKMPFRAGELGVFVRHSRSLREADTWLWLVQVFTAVVILAGAFFHVYTVMTDLPITVDGSSKRLHDGWLAFYVIFLPCIILHTGIGIYRLAVKFGICSRAGRDRFRKAVWIIMACYLALGTLALARVWFLG
;
A
#
# COMPACT_ATOMS: atom_id res chain seq x y z
N MET A 1 -35.03 16.31 -15.07
CA MET A 1 -35.02 16.21 -13.60
C MET A 1 -33.94 15.22 -13.19
N LEU A 2 -32.81 15.68 -12.66
CA LEU A 2 -31.84 14.79 -12.02
C LEU A 2 -32.45 14.34 -10.69
N ALA A 3 -32.83 13.07 -10.57
CA ALA A 3 -33.36 12.53 -9.32
C ALA A 3 -32.34 12.82 -8.19
N SER A 4 -32.75 13.63 -7.21
CA SER A 4 -31.96 13.92 -6.02
C SER A 4 -31.82 12.62 -5.22
N ARG A 5 -30.64 12.00 -5.30
CA ARG A 5 -30.35 10.72 -4.63
C ARG A 5 -30.46 10.89 -3.11
N SER A 6 -30.93 9.86 -2.41
CA SER A 6 -30.99 9.92 -0.95
C SER A 6 -29.58 9.98 -0.33
N PRO A 7 -29.39 10.64 0.81
CA PRO A 7 -28.10 10.67 1.50
C PRO A 7 -27.54 9.29 1.88
N ALA A 8 -28.42 8.30 2.07
CA ALA A 8 -28.04 6.92 2.37
C ALA A 8 -27.39 6.24 1.15
N ASP A 9 -27.94 6.43 -0.04
CA ASP A 9 -27.41 5.86 -1.30
C ASP A 9 -26.04 6.43 -1.67
N VAL A 10 -25.82 7.72 -1.39
CA VAL A 10 -24.51 8.34 -1.60
C VAL A 10 -23.47 7.74 -0.65
N ARG A 11 -23.84 7.49 0.61
CA ARG A 11 -22.94 6.91 1.61
C ARG A 11 -22.56 5.48 1.29
N SER A 12 -23.52 4.65 0.86
CA SER A 12 -23.26 3.26 0.46
C SER A 12 -22.35 3.16 -0.76
N ARG A 13 -22.56 4.01 -1.77
CA ARG A 13 -21.71 4.06 -2.97
C ARG A 13 -20.27 4.47 -2.64
N LEU A 14 -20.10 5.51 -1.82
CA LEU A 14 -18.75 5.94 -1.43
C LEU A 14 -18.03 4.85 -0.61
N ASP A 15 -18.77 4.11 0.21
CA ASP A 15 -18.20 3.01 1.00
C ASP A 15 -17.79 1.82 0.13
N PHE A 16 -18.58 1.50 -0.91
CA PHE A 16 -18.22 0.53 -1.95
C PHE A 16 -16.99 0.95 -2.75
N TRP A 17 -16.93 2.20 -3.25
CA TRP A 17 -15.79 2.67 -4.03
C TRP A 17 -14.51 2.79 -3.21
N GLN A 18 -14.61 3.12 -1.92
CA GLN A 18 -13.46 3.07 -1.00
C GLN A 18 -12.92 1.65 -0.86
N ALA A 19 -13.82 0.68 -0.71
CA ALA A 19 -13.48 -0.73 -0.58
C ALA A 19 -12.84 -1.28 -1.85
N LEU A 20 -13.44 -1.00 -3.01
CA LEU A 20 -12.96 -1.47 -4.31
C LEU A 20 -11.60 -0.85 -4.67
N SER A 21 -11.45 0.47 -4.55
CA SER A 21 -10.14 1.12 -4.79
C SER A 21 -9.05 0.59 -3.85
N GLY A 22 -9.37 0.37 -2.57
CA GLY A 22 -8.44 -0.22 -1.62
C GLY A 22 -8.06 -1.67 -1.98
N ALA A 23 -9.01 -2.48 -2.47
CA ALA A 23 -8.74 -3.85 -2.91
C ALA A 23 -7.84 -3.88 -4.16
N VAL A 24 -8.10 -3.01 -5.13
CA VAL A 24 -7.27 -2.89 -6.35
C VAL A 24 -5.86 -2.44 -6.00
N LEU A 25 -5.70 -1.43 -5.13
CA LEU A 25 -4.38 -0.98 -4.66
C LEU A 25 -3.65 -2.08 -3.89
N ALA A 26 -4.35 -2.83 -3.04
CA ALA A 26 -3.76 -3.95 -2.31
C ALA A 26 -3.26 -5.06 -3.25
N LEU A 27 -4.04 -5.40 -4.28
CA LEU A 27 -3.62 -6.35 -5.31
C LEU A 27 -2.38 -5.84 -6.06
N PHE A 28 -2.37 -4.56 -6.44
CA PHE A 28 -1.23 -3.93 -7.08
C PHE A 28 0.03 -4.05 -6.21
N ILE A 29 -0.04 -3.71 -4.92
CA ILE A 29 1.11 -3.81 -4.01
C ILE A 29 1.61 -5.26 -3.88
N CYS A 30 0.70 -6.23 -3.78
CA CYS A 30 1.07 -7.64 -3.75
C CYS A 30 1.85 -8.05 -5.01
N VAL A 31 1.33 -7.71 -6.19
CA VAL A 31 2.00 -8.01 -7.48
C VAL A 31 3.33 -7.26 -7.57
N HIS A 32 3.33 -5.96 -7.28
CA HIS A 32 4.53 -5.11 -7.33
C HIS A 32 5.66 -5.66 -6.46
N LEU A 33 5.39 -6.02 -5.19
CA LEU A 33 6.41 -6.60 -4.31
C LEU A 33 6.93 -7.97 -4.78
N LEU A 34 6.12 -8.76 -5.49
CA LEU A 34 6.57 -10.01 -6.11
C LEU A 34 7.46 -9.76 -7.33
N LEU A 35 7.12 -8.78 -8.17
CA LEU A 35 7.92 -8.41 -9.34
C LEU A 35 9.29 -7.87 -8.91
N GLU A 36 9.33 -6.94 -7.97
CA GLU A 36 10.59 -6.41 -7.40
C GLU A 36 11.35 -7.52 -6.63
N GLY A 37 10.62 -8.38 -5.91
CA GLY A 37 11.18 -9.51 -5.17
C GLY A 37 11.86 -10.56 -6.04
N SER A 38 11.60 -10.59 -7.35
CA SER A 38 12.23 -11.52 -8.30
C SER A 38 13.76 -11.42 -8.31
N VAL A 39 14.33 -10.28 -7.89
CA VAL A 39 15.79 -10.05 -7.83
C VAL A 39 16.48 -10.96 -6.84
N VAL A 40 15.76 -11.41 -5.80
CA VAL A 40 16.24 -12.41 -4.82
C VAL A 40 16.56 -13.72 -5.53
N ILE A 41 15.80 -14.08 -6.56
CA ILE A 41 16.04 -15.27 -7.38
C ILE A 41 17.14 -15.00 -8.41
N SER A 42 16.98 -13.95 -9.23
CA SER A 42 17.95 -13.60 -10.27
C SER A 42 17.79 -12.17 -10.78
N PRO A 43 18.88 -11.37 -10.85
CA PRO A 43 18.85 -10.06 -11.50
C PRO A 43 18.44 -10.10 -12.97
N LYS A 44 18.78 -11.19 -13.68
CA LYS A 44 18.38 -11.39 -15.08
C LYS A 44 16.87 -11.55 -15.22
N LEU A 45 16.22 -12.21 -14.24
CA LEU A 45 14.76 -12.35 -14.22
C LEU A 45 14.09 -10.99 -14.04
N THR A 46 14.55 -10.19 -13.06
CA THR A 46 14.04 -8.83 -12.83
C THR A 46 14.21 -7.94 -14.06
N ASN A 47 15.40 -7.93 -14.67
CA ASN A 47 15.64 -7.17 -15.90
C ASN A 47 14.75 -7.65 -17.07
N GLY A 48 14.50 -8.96 -17.19
CA GLY A 48 13.59 -9.50 -18.20
C GLY A 48 12.13 -9.08 -17.99
N ILE A 49 11.66 -9.11 -16.75
CA ILE A 49 10.32 -8.60 -16.38
C ILE A 49 10.23 -7.10 -16.65
N ALA A 50 11.23 -6.32 -16.22
CA ALA A 50 11.28 -4.88 -16.43
C ALA A 50 11.29 -4.52 -17.92
N TRP A 51 12.08 -5.24 -18.72
CA TRP A 51 12.08 -5.10 -20.18
C TRP A 51 10.69 -5.38 -20.79
N LEU A 52 10.00 -6.45 -20.34
CA LEU A 52 8.64 -6.75 -20.80
C LEU A 52 7.67 -5.61 -20.49
N LEU A 53 7.75 -5.04 -19.28
CA LEU A 53 6.92 -3.90 -18.88
C LEU A 53 7.23 -2.64 -19.71
N GLU A 54 8.50 -2.44 -20.07
CA GLU A 54 8.96 -1.33 -20.90
C GLU A 54 8.44 -1.45 -22.35
N VAL A 55 8.66 -2.59 -23.01
CA VAL A 55 8.25 -2.76 -24.43
C VAL A 55 6.74 -2.79 -24.62
N THR A 56 5.99 -3.13 -23.57
CA THR A 56 4.52 -3.07 -23.57
C THR A 56 3.97 -1.71 -23.11
N PHE A 57 4.83 -0.76 -22.77
CA PHE A 57 4.49 0.53 -22.16
C PHE A 57 3.66 0.42 -20.87
N MET A 58 3.70 -0.75 -20.22
CA MET A 58 2.87 -1.05 -19.06
C MET A 58 3.24 -0.14 -17.90
N ALA A 59 4.53 0.11 -17.65
CA ALA A 59 4.98 0.99 -16.57
C ALA A 59 4.53 2.45 -16.80
N GLN A 60 4.68 2.94 -18.03
CA GLN A 60 4.34 4.29 -18.47
C GLN A 60 2.84 4.59 -18.35
N VAL A 61 1.99 3.61 -18.62
CA VAL A 61 0.53 3.74 -18.51
C VAL A 61 0.06 3.47 -17.07
N ALA A 62 0.62 2.45 -16.40
CA ALA A 62 0.20 2.07 -15.06
C ALA A 62 0.56 3.14 -14.02
N ALA A 63 1.74 3.76 -14.11
CA ALA A 63 2.19 4.78 -13.16
C ALA A 63 1.19 5.95 -12.98
N PRO A 64 0.77 6.68 -14.04
CA PRO A 64 -0.20 7.76 -13.89
C PRO A 64 -1.57 7.25 -13.47
N CYS A 65 -2.02 6.09 -13.98
CA CYS A 65 -3.28 5.48 -13.55
C CYS A 65 -3.30 5.15 -12.05
N LEU A 66 -2.19 4.64 -11.52
CA LEU A 66 -2.04 4.32 -10.10
C LEU A 66 -1.97 5.56 -9.23
N VAL A 67 -1.27 6.62 -9.66
CA VAL A 67 -1.29 7.90 -8.95
C VAL A 67 -2.71 8.45 -8.84
N LEU A 68 -3.48 8.44 -9.95
CA LEU A 68 -4.89 8.84 -9.93
C LEU A 68 -5.75 7.95 -9.01
N LEU A 69 -5.52 6.64 -9.02
CA LEU A 69 -6.23 5.70 -8.15
C LEU A 69 -5.90 5.92 -6.68
N ILE A 70 -4.64 6.20 -6.33
CA ILE A 70 -4.19 6.54 -4.97
C ILE A 70 -4.89 7.82 -4.51
N LEU A 71 -4.91 8.86 -5.35
CA LEU A 71 -5.59 10.12 -5.04
C LEU A 71 -7.10 9.93 -4.86
N PHE A 72 -7.72 9.14 -5.74
CA PHE A 72 -9.14 8.77 -5.63
C PHE A 72 -9.43 8.01 -4.33
N HIS A 73 -8.62 7.01 -4.01
CA HIS A 73 -8.74 6.25 -2.77
C HIS A 73 -8.58 7.15 -1.54
N PHE A 74 -7.55 7.99 -1.54
CA PHE A 74 -7.27 8.94 -0.47
C PHE A 74 -8.42 9.92 -0.30
N TRP A 75 -8.94 10.53 -1.37
CA TRP A 75 -10.05 11.48 -1.30
C TRP A 75 -11.28 10.88 -0.58
N ILE A 76 -11.62 9.63 -0.88
CA ILE A 76 -12.75 8.94 -0.22
C ILE A 76 -12.42 8.55 1.22
N ALA A 77 -11.22 8.02 1.47
CA ALA A 77 -10.79 7.52 2.77
C ALA A 77 -10.50 8.65 3.78
N ALA A 78 -10.02 9.80 3.30
CA ALA A 78 -9.71 11.00 4.07
C ALA A 78 -10.93 11.50 4.87
N ARG A 79 -12.16 11.28 4.39
CA ARG A 79 -13.39 11.60 5.15
C ARG A 79 -13.49 10.92 6.52
N LYS A 80 -12.71 9.86 6.75
CA LYS A 80 -12.66 9.11 8.02
C LYS A 80 -11.46 9.52 8.89
N MET A 81 -10.52 10.31 8.39
CA MET A 81 -9.31 10.70 9.12
C MET A 81 -9.58 11.85 10.11
N PRO A 82 -8.88 11.89 11.26
CA PRO A 82 -9.10 12.88 12.30
C PRO A 82 -8.34 14.18 11.97
N PHE A 83 -8.86 14.98 11.04
CA PHE A 83 -8.21 16.22 10.60
C PHE A 83 -8.46 17.41 11.51
N ARG A 84 -9.54 17.41 12.31
CA ARG A 84 -9.84 18.58 13.16
C ARG A 84 -8.95 18.58 14.40
N ALA A 85 -8.60 19.78 14.84
CA ALA A 85 -7.81 19.97 16.06
C ALA A 85 -8.46 19.21 17.25
N GLY A 86 -7.67 18.38 17.91
CA GLY A 86 -8.12 17.59 19.06
C GLY A 86 -8.78 16.24 18.75
N GLU A 87 -9.25 15.98 17.52
CA GLU A 87 -9.87 14.68 17.16
C GLU A 87 -8.89 13.52 17.35
N LEU A 88 -7.64 13.68 16.92
CA LEU A 88 -6.60 12.68 17.12
C LEU A 88 -6.35 12.41 18.62
N GLY A 89 -6.30 13.48 19.44
CA GLY A 89 -6.13 13.35 20.88
C GLY A 89 -7.29 12.60 21.55
N VAL A 90 -8.53 12.89 21.14
CA VAL A 90 -9.72 12.17 21.61
C VAL A 90 -9.65 10.69 21.21
N PHE A 91 -9.33 10.41 19.96
CA PHE A 91 -9.23 9.03 19.46
C PHE A 91 -8.16 8.23 20.21
N VAL A 92 -6.98 8.84 20.44
CA VAL A 92 -5.89 8.19 21.19
C VAL A 92 -6.29 7.91 22.64
N ARG A 93 -6.94 8.85 23.33
CA ARG A 93 -7.44 8.63 24.70
C ARG A 93 -8.46 7.49 24.74
N HIS A 94 -9.39 7.45 23.78
CA HIS A 94 -10.38 6.39 23.68
C HIS A 94 -9.74 5.02 23.39
N SER A 95 -8.78 4.98 22.47
CA SER A 95 -8.02 3.76 22.12
C SER A 95 -7.27 3.18 23.31
N ARG A 96 -6.67 4.04 24.14
CA ARG A 96 -6.01 3.64 25.40
C ARG A 96 -7.00 3.05 26.41
N SER A 97 -8.23 3.59 26.47
CA SER A 97 -9.28 3.08 27.36
C SER A 97 -9.83 1.73 26.91
N LEU A 98 -10.05 1.54 25.61
CA LEU A 98 -10.62 0.30 25.06
C LEU A 98 -9.63 -0.88 25.11
N ARG A 99 -8.32 -0.61 24.99
CA ARG A 99 -7.26 -1.63 24.92
C ARG A 99 -7.53 -2.70 23.85
N GLU A 100 -8.20 -2.30 22.77
CA GLU A 100 -8.60 -3.18 21.67
C GLU A 100 -7.65 -2.97 20.48
N ALA A 101 -7.12 -4.08 19.95
CA ALA A 101 -6.03 -4.05 18.96
C ALA A 101 -6.47 -3.48 17.60
N ASP A 102 -7.66 -3.83 17.11
CA ASP A 102 -8.17 -3.37 15.80
C ASP A 102 -8.32 -1.83 15.76
N THR A 103 -8.68 -1.23 16.90
CA THR A 103 -8.76 0.22 17.11
C THR A 103 -7.39 0.88 16.98
N TRP A 104 -6.34 0.29 17.55
CA TRP A 104 -4.96 0.76 17.38
C TRP A 104 -4.45 0.56 15.95
N LEU A 105 -4.78 -0.57 15.32
CA LEU A 105 -4.43 -0.82 13.92
C LEU A 105 -5.07 0.20 12.97
N TRP A 106 -6.19 0.80 13.36
CA TRP A 106 -6.77 1.93 12.63
C TRP A 106 -5.89 3.18 12.66
N LEU A 107 -5.33 3.55 13.82
CA LEU A 107 -4.35 4.65 13.89
C LEU A 107 -3.10 4.36 13.06
N VAL A 108 -2.63 3.11 13.07
CA VAL A 108 -1.51 2.68 12.20
C VAL A 108 -1.85 2.91 10.72
N GLN A 109 -3.07 2.60 10.28
CA GLN A 109 -3.49 2.89 8.91
C GLN A 109 -3.52 4.38 8.59
N VAL A 110 -3.99 5.22 9.52
CA VAL A 110 -4.01 6.68 9.32
C VAL A 110 -2.57 7.21 9.19
N PHE A 111 -1.67 6.82 10.09
CA PHE A 111 -0.28 7.25 10.03
C PHE A 111 0.41 6.81 8.75
N THR A 112 0.32 5.51 8.42
CA THR A 112 0.91 4.96 7.20
C THR A 112 0.32 5.58 5.93
N ALA A 113 -0.98 5.93 5.91
CA ALA A 113 -1.59 6.60 4.76
C ALA A 113 -0.93 7.95 4.45
N VAL A 114 -0.56 8.73 5.47
CA VAL A 114 0.12 10.03 5.30
C VAL A 114 1.51 9.83 4.71
N VAL A 115 2.27 8.86 5.23
CA VAL A 115 3.60 8.51 4.70
C VAL A 115 3.49 8.01 3.25
N ILE A 116 2.50 7.16 2.97
CA ILE A 116 2.30 6.59 1.63
C ILE A 116 1.88 7.66 0.62
N LEU A 117 1.04 8.62 1.01
CA LEU A 117 0.58 9.68 0.11
C LEU A 117 1.76 10.49 -0.44
N ALA A 118 2.69 10.90 0.43
CA ALA A 118 3.89 11.60 0.01
C ALA A 118 4.90 10.66 -0.67
N GLY A 119 5.15 9.49 -0.07
CA GLY A 119 6.16 8.56 -0.54
C GLY A 119 5.84 7.93 -1.90
N ALA A 120 4.58 7.65 -2.20
CA ALA A 120 4.16 7.10 -3.49
C ALA A 120 4.45 8.08 -4.64
N PHE A 121 4.24 9.38 -4.43
CA PHE A 121 4.59 10.39 -5.42
C PHE A 121 6.10 10.40 -5.71
N PHE A 122 6.94 10.50 -4.67
CA PHE A 122 8.39 10.52 -4.86
C PHE A 122 8.93 9.22 -5.45
N HIS A 123 8.39 8.08 -5.00
CA HIS A 123 8.74 6.77 -5.52
C HIS A 123 8.43 6.65 -7.03
N VAL A 124 7.19 6.95 -7.42
CA VAL A 124 6.76 6.87 -8.83
C VAL A 124 7.52 7.88 -9.67
N TYR A 125 7.64 9.13 -9.23
CA TYR A 125 8.38 10.17 -9.96
C TYR A 125 9.80 9.70 -10.26
N THR A 126 10.53 9.27 -9.24
CA THR A 126 11.95 8.91 -9.37
C THR A 126 12.15 7.71 -10.30
N VAL A 127 11.31 6.67 -10.18
CA VAL A 127 11.38 5.49 -11.06
C VAL A 127 11.03 5.85 -12.50
N MET A 128 10.01 6.70 -12.72
CA MET A 128 9.56 7.07 -14.06
C MET A 128 10.51 8.05 -14.77
N THR A 129 11.30 8.83 -14.03
CA THR A 129 12.35 9.70 -14.61
C THR A 129 13.67 8.97 -14.84
N ASP A 130 13.80 7.74 -14.35
CA ASP A 130 15.00 6.89 -14.40
C ASP A 130 14.72 5.62 -15.21
N LEU A 131 14.10 5.79 -16.39
CA LEU A 131 13.83 4.72 -17.34
C LEU A 131 15.03 4.49 -18.29
N PRO A 132 15.26 3.25 -18.77
CA PRO A 132 14.48 2.03 -18.49
C PRO A 132 14.78 1.41 -17.12
N ILE A 133 13.79 0.74 -16.53
CA ILE A 133 13.95 0.06 -15.23
C ILE A 133 14.97 -1.07 -15.37
N THR A 134 16.05 -0.99 -14.60
CA THR A 134 17.06 -2.05 -14.50
C THR A 134 17.49 -2.25 -13.05
N VAL A 135 18.04 -3.43 -12.76
CA VAL A 135 18.65 -3.74 -11.45
C VAL A 135 19.84 -2.82 -11.17
N ASP A 136 20.64 -2.51 -12.19
CA ASP A 136 21.80 -1.61 -12.08
C ASP A 136 21.38 -0.18 -11.71
N GLY A 137 20.45 0.41 -12.46
CA GLY A 137 19.89 1.73 -12.15
C GLY A 137 19.22 1.77 -10.76
N SER A 138 18.55 0.68 -10.38
CA SER A 138 17.99 0.55 -9.04
C SER A 138 19.05 0.51 -7.93
N SER A 139 20.18 -0.18 -8.16
CA SER A 139 21.28 -0.20 -7.22
C SER A 139 21.95 1.16 -7.07
N LYS A 140 22.23 1.83 -8.19
CA LYS A 140 22.73 3.20 -8.19
C LYS A 140 21.82 4.13 -7.39
N ARG A 141 20.51 4.06 -7.61
CA ARG A 141 19.53 4.87 -6.87
C ARG A 141 19.57 4.61 -5.36
N LEU A 142 19.74 3.35 -4.92
CA LEU A 142 19.87 3.04 -3.50
C LEU A 142 21.12 3.69 -2.88
N HIS A 143 22.26 3.61 -3.58
CA HIS A 143 23.54 4.21 -3.18
C HIS A 143 23.52 5.74 -3.22
N ASP A 144 22.71 6.34 -4.09
CA ASP A 144 22.47 7.80 -4.18
C ASP A 144 21.57 8.33 -3.01
N GLY A 145 21.35 7.54 -1.96
CA GLY A 145 20.70 7.96 -0.71
C GLY A 145 19.23 7.53 -0.55
N TRP A 146 18.64 6.84 -1.54
CA TRP A 146 17.24 6.42 -1.47
C TRP A 146 17.00 5.21 -0.55
N LEU A 147 18.03 4.53 -0.07
CA LEU A 147 17.87 3.38 0.83
C LEU A 147 17.03 3.73 2.07
N ALA A 148 17.30 4.88 2.71
CA ALA A 148 16.57 5.32 3.90
C ALA A 148 15.07 5.51 3.63
N PHE A 149 14.72 6.03 2.44
CA PHE A 149 13.34 6.15 2.00
C PHE A 149 12.67 4.77 1.94
N TYR A 150 13.28 3.79 1.26
CA TYR A 150 12.68 2.47 1.08
C TYR A 150 12.57 1.67 2.39
N VAL A 151 13.53 1.81 3.30
CA VAL A 151 13.49 1.17 4.63
C VAL A 151 12.28 1.62 5.46
N ILE A 152 11.83 2.87 5.29
CA ILE A 152 10.64 3.39 5.97
C ILE A 152 9.37 3.11 5.15
N PHE A 153 9.44 3.27 3.84
CA PHE A 153 8.30 3.14 2.95
C PHE A 153 7.77 1.70 2.88
N LEU A 154 8.67 0.71 2.84
CA LEU A 154 8.33 -0.73 2.79
C LEU A 154 7.45 -1.20 3.96
N PRO A 155 7.82 -1.00 5.25
CA PRO A 155 6.94 -1.39 6.34
C PRO A 155 5.63 -0.60 6.35
N CYS A 156 5.64 0.68 5.95
CA CYS A 156 4.42 1.48 5.88
C CYS A 156 3.42 0.91 4.87
N ILE A 157 3.86 0.59 3.65
CA ILE A 157 2.97 0.07 2.60
C ILE A 157 2.44 -1.33 2.96
N ILE A 158 3.28 -2.19 3.57
CA ILE A 158 2.88 -3.53 4.01
C ILE A 158 1.87 -3.46 5.15
N LEU A 159 2.12 -2.64 6.17
CA LEU A 159 1.19 -2.43 7.28
C LEU A 159 -0.15 -1.90 6.76
N HIS A 160 -0.12 -0.85 5.94
CA HIS A 160 -1.34 -0.24 5.41
C HIS A 160 -2.18 -1.24 4.61
N THR A 161 -1.52 -1.99 3.73
CA THR A 161 -2.13 -2.97 2.83
C THR A 161 -2.68 -4.17 3.59
N GLY A 162 -1.87 -4.83 4.42
CA GLY A 162 -2.28 -6.03 5.15
C GLY A 162 -3.41 -5.76 6.14
N ILE A 163 -3.30 -4.66 6.91
CA ILE A 163 -4.36 -4.23 7.81
C ILE A 163 -5.64 -3.86 7.03
N GLY A 164 -5.50 -3.27 5.84
CA GLY A 164 -6.60 -2.92 4.95
C GLY A 164 -7.36 -4.14 4.44
N ILE A 165 -6.64 -5.15 3.96
CA ILE A 165 -7.21 -6.44 3.55
C ILE A 165 -7.95 -7.08 4.72
N TYR A 166 -7.35 -7.11 5.90
CA TYR A 166 -7.97 -7.66 7.11
C TYR A 166 -9.32 -7.00 7.39
N ARG A 167 -9.35 -5.66 7.44
CA ARG A 167 -10.58 -4.91 7.69
C ARG A 167 -11.62 -5.07 6.60
N LEU A 168 -11.19 -5.12 5.34
CA LEU A 168 -12.09 -5.32 4.22
C LEU A 168 -12.80 -6.68 4.32
N ALA A 169 -12.04 -7.75 4.59
CA ALA A 169 -12.59 -9.08 4.74
C ALA A 169 -13.58 -9.21 5.91
N VAL A 170 -13.27 -8.57 7.06
CA VAL A 170 -14.20 -8.55 8.21
C VAL A 170 -15.45 -7.73 7.90
N LYS A 171 -15.29 -6.58 7.24
CA LYS A 171 -16.38 -5.66 6.93
C LYS A 171 -17.40 -6.22 5.94
N PHE A 172 -16.93 -6.92 4.91
CA PHE A 172 -17.78 -7.52 3.88
C PHE A 172 -18.16 -8.97 4.20
N GLY A 173 -17.91 -9.45 5.42
CA GLY A 173 -18.35 -10.77 5.87
C GLY A 173 -17.62 -11.96 5.24
N ILE A 174 -16.53 -11.72 4.49
CA ILE A 174 -15.66 -12.78 3.94
C ILE A 174 -15.05 -13.60 5.09
N CYS A 175 -14.79 -12.96 6.23
CA CYS A 175 -14.35 -13.61 7.46
C CYS A 175 -15.47 -13.63 8.51
N SER A 176 -15.89 -14.82 8.93
CA SER A 176 -16.86 -14.99 10.01
C SER A 176 -16.25 -14.61 11.37
N ARG A 177 -17.10 -14.30 12.36
CA ARG A 177 -16.64 -13.95 13.72
C ARG A 177 -15.75 -15.04 14.33
N ALA A 178 -16.12 -16.32 14.16
CA ALA A 178 -15.36 -17.46 14.67
C ALA A 178 -14.01 -17.65 13.96
N GLY A 179 -13.88 -17.22 12.69
CA GLY A 179 -12.65 -17.31 11.90
C GLY A 179 -11.71 -16.11 12.07
N ARG A 180 -12.13 -15.05 12.77
CA ARG A 180 -11.44 -13.76 12.81
C ARG A 180 -9.99 -13.85 13.26
N ASP A 181 -9.72 -14.60 14.33
CA ASP A 181 -8.37 -14.71 14.88
C ASP A 181 -7.43 -15.49 13.97
N ARG A 182 -7.94 -16.56 13.34
CA ARG A 182 -7.18 -17.33 12.35
C ARG A 182 -6.86 -16.48 11.14
N PHE A 183 -7.83 -15.73 10.63
CA PHE A 183 -7.64 -14.84 9.49
C PHE A 183 -6.65 -13.72 9.82
N ARG A 184 -6.76 -13.12 11.00
CA ARG A 184 -5.80 -12.12 11.49
C ARG A 184 -4.38 -12.69 11.53
N LYS A 185 -4.18 -13.89 12.07
CA LYS A 185 -2.87 -14.58 12.08
C LYS A 185 -2.34 -14.83 10.67
N ALA A 186 -3.19 -15.30 9.75
CA ALA A 186 -2.80 -15.52 8.35
C ALA A 186 -2.33 -14.23 7.67
N VAL A 187 -3.07 -13.13 7.86
CA VAL A 187 -2.67 -11.80 7.34
C VAL A 187 -1.33 -11.37 7.90
N TRP A 188 -1.09 -11.53 9.21
CA TRP A 188 0.20 -11.21 9.82
C TRP A 188 1.36 -12.03 9.26
N ILE A 189 1.16 -13.33 9.03
CA ILE A 189 2.17 -14.20 8.41
C ILE A 189 2.46 -13.71 6.99
N ILE A 190 1.44 -13.44 6.19
CA ILE A 190 1.59 -12.94 4.81
C ILE A 190 2.34 -11.60 4.81
N MET A 191 1.99 -10.68 5.72
CA MET A 191 2.70 -9.40 5.87
C MET A 191 4.18 -9.61 6.21
N ALA A 192 4.49 -10.54 7.12
CA ALA A 192 5.86 -10.87 7.48
C ALA A 192 6.64 -11.46 6.28
N CYS A 193 6.00 -12.32 5.47
CA CYS A 193 6.61 -12.85 4.25
C CYS A 193 6.91 -11.74 3.23
N TYR A 194 5.99 -10.81 2.99
CA TYR A 194 6.24 -9.67 2.10
C TYR A 194 7.33 -8.74 2.64
N LEU A 195 7.38 -8.53 3.96
CA LEU A 195 8.42 -7.71 4.58
C LEU A 195 9.79 -8.36 4.43
N ALA A 196 9.88 -9.67 4.66
CA ALA A 196 11.09 -10.44 4.45
C ALA A 196 11.53 -10.39 2.98
N LEU A 197 10.61 -10.64 2.05
CA LEU A 197 10.89 -10.58 0.60
C LEU A 197 11.41 -9.20 0.18
N GLY A 198 10.71 -8.13 0.57
CA GLY A 198 11.11 -6.75 0.23
C GLY A 198 12.45 -6.36 0.85
N THR A 199 12.71 -6.79 2.09
CA THR A 199 14.00 -6.52 2.76
C THR A 199 15.14 -7.28 2.08
N LEU A 200 14.93 -8.55 1.72
CA LEU A 200 15.89 -9.35 0.98
C LEU A 200 16.14 -8.77 -0.42
N ALA A 201 15.11 -8.27 -1.09
CA ALA A 201 15.23 -7.61 -2.39
C ALA A 201 16.10 -6.34 -2.30
N LEU A 202 15.81 -5.45 -1.33
CA LEU A 202 16.62 -4.26 -1.08
C LEU A 202 18.08 -4.61 -0.76
N ALA A 203 18.32 -5.57 0.12
CA ALA A 203 19.66 -6.04 0.45
C ALA A 203 20.37 -6.62 -0.78
N ARG A 204 19.67 -7.43 -1.57
CA ARG A 204 20.23 -8.03 -2.78
C ARG A 204 20.64 -6.97 -3.79
N VAL A 205 19.80 -5.98 -4.06
CA VAL A 205 20.10 -4.88 -4.99
C VAL A 205 21.26 -4.03 -4.48
N TRP A 206 21.28 -3.74 -3.17
CA TRP A 206 22.37 -3.00 -2.52
C TRP A 206 23.74 -3.65 -2.73
N PHE A 207 23.85 -4.97 -2.56
CA PHE A 207 25.12 -5.69 -2.71
C PHE A 207 25.48 -6.04 -4.17
N LEU A 208 24.62 -5.71 -5.14
CA LEU A 208 24.89 -5.94 -6.56
C LEU A 208 25.55 -4.75 -7.25
N GLY A 209 25.49 -3.56 -6.67
CA GLY A 209 26.19 -2.36 -7.15
C GLY A 209 27.31 -1.97 -6.20
#